data_AF-A0A4R2L597-F1
#
_entry.id   AF-A0A4R2L597-F1
#
_cell.length_a   1.000
_cell.length_b   1.000
_cell.length_c   1.000
_cell.angle_alpha   90.00
_cell.angle_beta   90.00
_cell.angle_gamma   90.00
#
_symmetry.space_group_name_H-M   'P 1'
#
loop_
_entity.id
_entity.type
_entity.pdbx_description
1 polymer ?
#
loop_
_entity_poly.entity_id
_entity_poly.type
_entity_poly.pdbx_seq_one_letter_code
_entity_poly.pdbx_strand_id
1 'polypeptide(L)'
;MRKYLKDEGSIVISSFIISSVLIVLILSTVTLFINDFYIVKSNENSIKAYYLAESGANKALSEIYKEMNQVIFKYLKELKEYKIAYVQNINKEEAMKKYMPPTLEMYLQREFLLKVDTFDEVVNQPFMNYSYKHSYNIKVNYDALYESIDILSIGIYNDAKKSIYAKVNLPVMYQEGVDGYNLPKIKVILPNFEIRPQTFR
;
A
#
# COMPACT_ATOMS: atom_id res chain seq x y z
N MET A 1 64.84 -7.19 -52.84
CA MET A 1 64.71 -6.76 -51.44
C MET A 1 63.53 -5.83 -51.14
N ARG A 2 63.27 -4.76 -51.91
CA ARG A 2 62.12 -3.85 -51.66
C ARG A 2 60.73 -4.50 -51.74
N LYS A 3 60.57 -5.58 -52.50
CA LYS A 3 59.28 -6.32 -52.62
C LYS A 3 58.98 -7.17 -51.38
N TYR A 4 59.99 -7.89 -50.87
CA TYR A 4 59.88 -8.75 -49.67
C TYR A 4 59.58 -7.98 -48.38
N LEU A 5 60.21 -6.81 -48.17
CA LEU A 5 59.90 -5.93 -47.03
C LEU A 5 58.46 -5.35 -47.08
N LYS A 6 57.86 -5.29 -48.27
CA LYS A 6 56.50 -4.78 -48.47
C LYS A 6 55.44 -5.83 -48.10
N ASP A 7 55.72 -7.10 -48.35
CA ASP A 7 54.80 -8.21 -48.09
C ASP A 7 54.77 -8.58 -46.60
N GLU A 8 55.93 -8.61 -45.91
CA GLU A 8 55.98 -8.87 -44.46
C GLU A 8 55.34 -7.74 -43.64
N GLY A 9 55.59 -6.48 -44.00
CA GLY A 9 54.94 -5.32 -43.35
C GLY A 9 53.42 -5.33 -43.53
N SER A 10 52.94 -5.76 -44.70
CA SER A 10 51.50 -5.88 -44.97
C SER A 10 50.83 -6.95 -44.09
N ILE A 11 51.52 -8.06 -43.81
CA ILE A 11 51.00 -9.13 -42.94
C ILE A 11 50.88 -8.63 -41.50
N VAL A 12 51.91 -7.95 -40.99
CA VAL A 12 51.91 -7.41 -39.61
C VAL A 12 50.79 -6.37 -39.43
N ILE A 13 50.63 -5.45 -40.38
CA ILE A 13 49.57 -4.44 -40.36
C ILE A 13 48.18 -5.11 -40.41
N SER A 14 48.00 -6.09 -41.29
CA SER A 14 46.73 -6.82 -41.43
C SER A 14 46.38 -7.58 -40.15
N SER A 15 47.37 -8.26 -39.54
CA SER A 15 47.19 -8.95 -38.26
C SER A 15 46.80 -7.96 -37.16
N PHE A 16 47.44 -6.79 -37.10
CA PHE A 16 47.11 -5.77 -36.10
C PHE A 16 45.69 -5.24 -36.26
N ILE A 17 45.25 -4.96 -37.49
CA ILE A 17 43.87 -4.52 -37.79
C ILE A 17 42.87 -5.60 -37.37
N ILE A 18 43.12 -6.87 -37.71
CA ILE A 18 42.24 -7.99 -37.33
C ILE A 18 42.17 -8.12 -35.80
N SER A 19 43.31 -8.06 -35.09
CA SER A 19 43.34 -8.09 -33.63
C SER A 19 42.59 -6.91 -33.01
N SER A 20 42.74 -5.70 -33.55
CA SER A 20 42.00 -4.52 -33.10
C SER A 20 40.48 -4.71 -33.25
N VAL A 21 40.04 -5.22 -34.41
CA VAL A 21 38.61 -5.47 -34.66
C VAL A 21 38.08 -6.53 -33.69
N LEU A 22 38.84 -7.60 -33.44
CA LEU A 22 38.47 -8.63 -32.47
C LEU A 22 38.35 -8.06 -31.05
N ILE A 23 39.28 -7.22 -30.61
CA ILE A 23 39.22 -6.57 -29.29
C ILE A 23 37.97 -5.69 -29.17
N VAL A 24 37.66 -4.88 -30.19
CA VAL A 24 36.46 -4.04 -30.20
C VAL A 24 35.18 -4.90 -30.13
N LEU A 25 35.13 -6.00 -30.88
CA LEU A 25 33.99 -6.94 -30.84
C LEU A 25 33.84 -7.60 -29.46
N ILE A 26 34.95 -8.01 -28.83
CA ILE A 26 34.93 -8.60 -27.48
C ILE A 26 34.43 -7.57 -26.46
N LEU A 27 34.97 -6.35 -26.47
CA LEU A 27 34.55 -5.29 -25.55
C LEU A 27 33.08 -4.91 -25.73
N SER A 28 32.59 -4.84 -26.98
CA SER A 28 31.19 -4.59 -27.27
C SER A 28 30.29 -5.70 -26.69
N THR A 29 30.67 -6.96 -26.92
CA THR A 29 29.96 -8.13 -26.41
C THR A 29 29.91 -8.13 -24.88
N VAL A 30 31.06 -7.91 -24.22
CA VAL A 30 31.14 -7.83 -22.75
C VAL A 30 30.27 -6.69 -22.21
N THR A 31 30.26 -5.54 -22.87
CA THR A 31 29.44 -4.39 -22.47
C THR A 31 27.96 -4.71 -22.55
N LEU A 32 27.50 -5.35 -23.62
CA LEU A 32 26.12 -5.80 -23.77
C LEU A 32 25.74 -6.78 -22.65
N PHE A 33 26.57 -7.80 -22.39
CA PHE A 33 26.31 -8.77 -21.32
C PHE A 33 26.23 -8.11 -19.94
N ILE A 34 27.14 -7.18 -19.63
CA ILE A 34 27.14 -6.46 -18.36
C ILE A 34 25.86 -5.63 -18.23
N ASN A 35 25.48 -4.92 -19.28
CA ASN A 35 24.27 -4.10 -19.28
C ASN A 35 23.00 -4.94 -19.09
N ASP A 36 22.86 -6.05 -19.82
CA ASP A 36 21.74 -6.97 -19.68
C ASP A 36 21.67 -7.56 -18.27
N PHE A 37 22.82 -7.96 -17.70
CA PHE A 37 22.88 -8.43 -16.32
C PHE A 37 22.40 -7.37 -15.31
N TYR A 38 22.80 -6.11 -15.47
CA TYR A 38 22.33 -5.02 -14.62
C TYR A 38 20.83 -4.78 -14.76
N ILE A 39 20.29 -4.85 -15.98
CA ILE A 39 18.84 -4.71 -16.22
C ILE A 39 18.06 -5.84 -15.52
N VAL A 40 18.49 -7.09 -15.68
CA VAL A 40 17.85 -8.24 -15.03
C VAL A 40 17.90 -8.11 -13.51
N LYS A 41 19.06 -7.78 -12.94
CA LYS A 41 19.23 -7.60 -11.50
C LYS A 41 18.38 -6.43 -10.96
N SER A 42 18.32 -5.33 -11.70
CA SER A 42 17.47 -4.18 -11.34
C SER A 42 15.98 -4.56 -11.34
N ASN A 43 15.54 -5.32 -12.33
CA ASN A 43 14.17 -5.85 -12.40
C ASN A 43 13.86 -6.79 -11.22
N GLU A 44 14.78 -7.70 -10.87
CA GLU A 44 14.62 -8.57 -9.71
C GLU A 44 14.48 -7.78 -8.39
N ASN A 45 15.34 -6.77 -8.18
CA ASN A 45 15.27 -5.90 -7.01
C ASN A 45 13.94 -5.13 -6.97
N SER A 46 13.49 -4.63 -8.13
CA SER A 46 12.22 -3.95 -8.31
C SER A 46 11.02 -4.84 -7.95
N ILE A 47 11.04 -6.12 -8.34
CA ILE A 47 9.99 -7.09 -7.97
C ILE A 47 9.96 -7.30 -6.46
N LYS A 48 11.12 -7.49 -5.81
CA LYS A 48 11.20 -7.64 -4.35
C LYS A 48 10.74 -6.38 -3.60
N ALA A 49 11.10 -5.20 -4.10
CA ALA A 49 10.60 -3.93 -3.57
C ALA A 49 9.07 -3.81 -3.70
N TYR A 50 8.48 -4.31 -4.78
CA TYR A 50 7.03 -4.34 -4.96
C TYR A 50 6.35 -5.25 -3.92
N TYR A 51 6.86 -6.47 -3.70
CA TYR A 51 6.33 -7.37 -2.67
C TYR A 51 6.40 -6.78 -1.26
N LEU A 52 7.47 -6.05 -0.94
CA LEU A 52 7.58 -5.31 0.33
C LEU A 52 6.51 -4.24 0.46
N ALA A 53 6.27 -3.47 -0.60
CA ALA A 53 5.20 -2.46 -0.62
C ALA A 53 3.83 -3.11 -0.43
N GLU A 54 3.57 -4.23 -1.11
CA GLU A 54 2.30 -4.96 -1.01
C GLU A 54 2.06 -5.50 0.40
N SER A 55 3.11 -6.04 1.01
CA SER A 55 3.05 -6.55 2.37
C SER A 55 2.73 -5.45 3.38
N GLY A 56 3.38 -4.28 3.25
CA GLY A 56 3.07 -3.11 4.07
C GLY A 56 1.63 -2.62 3.89
N ALA A 57 1.13 -2.55 2.64
CA ALA A 57 -0.23 -2.12 2.36
C ALA A 57 -1.27 -3.11 2.95
N ASN A 58 -1.05 -4.41 2.79
CA ASN A 58 -1.93 -5.44 3.33
C ASN A 58 -1.96 -5.44 4.86
N LYS A 59 -0.80 -5.21 5.50
CA LYS A 59 -0.72 -5.07 6.96
C LYS A 59 -1.55 -3.88 7.44
N ALA A 60 -1.32 -2.69 6.87
CA ALA A 60 -2.06 -1.48 7.22
C ALA A 60 -3.57 -1.63 7.01
N LEU A 61 -3.98 -2.19 5.86
CA LEU A 61 -5.38 -2.50 5.59
C LEU A 61 -5.96 -3.39 6.69
N SER A 62 -5.29 -4.50 7.02
CA SER A 62 -5.76 -5.43 8.05
C SER A 62 -5.95 -4.75 9.42
N GLU A 63 -4.99 -3.92 9.83
CA GLU A 63 -5.06 -3.19 11.10
C GLU A 63 -6.18 -2.14 11.11
N ILE A 64 -6.29 -1.33 10.06
CA ILE A 64 -7.35 -0.35 9.87
C ILE A 64 -8.73 -1.02 9.90
N TYR A 65 -8.90 -2.13 9.18
CA TYR A 65 -10.14 -2.91 9.18
C TYR A 65 -10.49 -3.42 10.58
N LYS A 66 -9.50 -3.94 11.30
CA LYS A 66 -9.69 -4.48 12.65
C LYS A 66 -10.12 -3.39 13.63
N GLU A 67 -9.45 -2.25 13.65
CA GLU A 67 -9.76 -1.13 14.54
C GLU A 67 -11.11 -0.50 14.21
N MET A 68 -11.41 -0.30 12.93
CA MET A 68 -12.69 0.24 12.49
C MET A 68 -13.86 -0.70 12.83
N ASN A 69 -13.69 -2.02 12.69
CA ASN A 69 -14.69 -3.00 13.13
C ASN A 69 -14.94 -2.96 14.64
N GLN A 70 -13.91 -2.73 15.46
CA GLN A 70 -14.09 -2.57 16.91
C GLN A 70 -14.94 -1.34 17.23
N VAL A 71 -14.71 -0.23 16.54
CA VAL A 71 -15.48 1.01 16.71
C VAL A 71 -16.94 0.83 16.26
N ILE A 72 -17.17 0.17 15.11
CA ILE A 72 -18.52 -0.16 14.64
C ILE A 72 -19.24 -1.05 15.64
N PHE A 73 -18.58 -2.10 16.15
CA PHE A 73 -19.18 -3.01 17.12
C PHE A 73 -19.57 -2.29 18.41
N LYS A 74 -18.69 -1.42 18.91
CA LYS A 74 -18.96 -0.58 20.09
C LYS A 74 -20.16 0.33 19.86
N TYR A 75 -20.20 1.02 18.72
CA TYR A 75 -21.33 1.85 18.32
C TYR A 75 -22.64 1.06 18.30
N LEU A 76 -22.69 -0.10 17.65
CA LEU A 76 -23.89 -0.93 17.56
C LEU A 76 -24.35 -1.43 18.93
N LYS A 77 -23.41 -1.75 19.83
CA LYS A 77 -23.71 -2.15 21.20
C LYS A 77 -24.33 -0.99 21.99
N GLU A 78 -23.71 0.19 21.96
CA GLU A 78 -24.22 1.37 22.68
C GLU A 78 -25.55 1.85 22.10
N LEU A 79 -25.74 1.76 20.77
CA LEU A 79 -27.02 2.03 20.13
C LEU A 79 -28.14 1.10 20.61
N LYS A 80 -27.84 -0.20 20.75
CA LYS A 80 -28.78 -1.17 21.32
C LYS A 80 -29.14 -0.82 22.76
N GLU A 81 -28.16 -0.49 23.59
CA GLU A 81 -28.38 -0.10 25.00
C GLU A 81 -29.21 1.19 25.11
N TYR A 82 -28.89 2.20 24.30
CA TYR A 82 -29.63 3.45 24.21
C TYR A 82 -31.11 3.21 23.84
N LYS A 83 -31.33 2.32 22.86
CA LYS A 83 -32.67 1.94 22.40
C LYS A 83 -33.48 1.23 23.49
N ILE A 84 -32.87 0.31 24.25
CA ILE A 84 -33.51 -0.36 25.37
C ILE A 84 -33.89 0.64 26.47
N ALA A 85 -32.95 1.52 26.86
CA ALA A 85 -33.19 2.54 27.86
C ALA A 85 -34.33 3.49 27.45
N TYR A 86 -34.38 3.87 26.18
CA TYR A 86 -35.44 4.72 25.62
C TYR A 86 -36.82 4.08 25.73
N VAL A 87 -36.95 2.81 25.30
CA VAL A 87 -38.23 2.07 25.38
C VAL A 87 -38.67 1.88 26.83
N GLN A 88 -37.74 1.62 27.75
CA GLN A 88 -38.04 1.49 29.18
C GLN A 88 -38.55 2.80 29.80
N ASN A 89 -38.06 3.95 29.34
CA ASN A 89 -38.46 5.26 29.85
C ASN A 89 -39.80 5.73 29.26
N ILE A 90 -40.12 5.42 28.00
CA ILE A 90 -41.44 5.69 27.41
C ILE A 90 -42.56 5.04 28.25
N ASN A 91 -42.32 3.81 28.72
CA ASN A 91 -43.32 3.09 29.50
C ASN A 91 -43.55 3.67 30.92
N LYS A 92 -42.75 4.65 31.35
CA LYS A 92 -42.78 5.22 32.71
C LYS A 92 -43.36 6.65 32.77
N GLU A 93 -43.98 7.13 31.70
CA GLU A 93 -44.67 8.44 31.61
C GLU A 93 -43.79 9.69 31.88
N GLU A 94 -42.47 9.55 32.05
CA GLU A 94 -41.56 10.70 32.09
C GLU A 94 -41.42 11.30 30.68
N ALA A 95 -41.65 12.61 30.58
CA ALA A 95 -41.70 13.41 29.36
C ALA A 95 -40.88 12.82 28.19
N MET A 96 -41.58 12.45 27.11
CA MET A 96 -41.01 11.88 25.88
C MET A 96 -39.92 12.80 25.31
N LYS A 97 -38.66 12.61 25.72
CA LYS A 97 -37.52 13.19 25.00
C LYS A 97 -37.50 12.56 23.62
N LYS A 98 -37.24 13.35 22.58
CA LYS A 98 -37.14 12.82 21.20
C LYS A 98 -35.97 11.83 21.12
N TYR A 99 -36.19 10.67 20.49
CA TYR A 99 -35.14 9.67 20.23
C TYR A 99 -34.02 10.29 19.38
N MET A 100 -32.84 10.51 19.97
CA MET A 100 -31.67 11.09 19.33
C MET A 100 -30.43 10.29 19.72
N PRO A 101 -30.20 9.12 19.08
CA PRO A 101 -29.02 8.31 19.36
C PRO A 101 -27.76 9.03 18.84
N PRO A 102 -26.59 8.70 19.41
CA PRO A 102 -25.32 9.16 18.84
C PRO A 102 -25.13 8.58 17.43
N THR A 103 -24.39 9.28 16.56
CA THR A 103 -24.18 8.85 15.16
C THR A 103 -22.87 8.09 15.00
N LEU A 104 -22.76 7.27 13.94
CA LEU A 104 -21.54 6.48 13.67
C LEU A 104 -20.33 7.40 13.43
N GLU A 105 -20.53 8.51 12.74
CA GLU A 105 -19.48 9.49 12.41
C GLU A 105 -18.84 10.04 13.68
N MET A 106 -19.62 10.29 14.75
CA MET A 106 -19.07 10.74 16.03
C MET A 106 -18.13 9.71 16.66
N TYR A 107 -18.42 8.41 16.56
CA TYR A 107 -17.54 7.36 17.07
C TYR A 107 -16.29 7.22 16.22
N LEU A 108 -16.43 7.23 14.90
CA LEU A 108 -15.30 7.20 13.97
C LEU A 108 -14.37 8.37 14.23
N GLN A 109 -14.90 9.60 14.32
CA GLN A 109 -14.11 10.80 14.58
C GLN A 109 -13.34 10.67 15.90
N ARG A 110 -14.04 10.34 16.99
CA ARG A 110 -13.48 10.35 18.34
C ARG A 110 -12.47 9.22 18.58
N GLU A 111 -12.75 8.03 18.06
CA GLU A 111 -12.03 6.82 18.47
C GLU A 111 -11.06 6.30 17.42
N PHE A 112 -11.29 6.61 16.15
CA PHE A 112 -10.52 6.10 15.01
C PHE A 112 -9.78 7.21 14.25
N LEU A 113 -10.48 8.20 13.67
CA LEU A 113 -9.91 9.19 12.76
C LEU A 113 -8.82 10.06 13.41
N LEU A 114 -8.99 10.40 14.70
CA LEU A 114 -7.96 11.12 15.47
C LEU A 114 -6.66 10.33 15.69
N LYS A 115 -6.65 9.02 15.39
CA LYS A 115 -5.50 8.14 15.59
C LYS A 115 -4.99 7.56 14.26
N VAL A 116 -5.48 8.02 13.12
CA VAL A 116 -5.10 7.46 11.81
C VAL A 116 -3.59 7.55 11.57
N ASP A 117 -2.96 8.64 11.98
CA ASP A 117 -1.51 8.82 11.84
C ASP A 117 -0.70 7.83 12.70
N THR A 118 -1.32 7.18 13.70
CA THR A 118 -0.64 6.18 14.53
C THR A 118 -0.39 4.86 13.81
N PHE A 119 -0.99 4.66 12.62
CA PHE A 119 -0.73 3.53 11.74
C PHE A 119 0.52 3.74 10.85
N ASP A 120 1.17 4.90 10.92
CA ASP A 120 2.45 5.13 10.25
C ASP A 120 3.53 4.23 10.85
N GLU A 121 4.23 3.48 10.00
CA GLU A 121 5.22 2.51 10.46
C GLU A 121 6.36 2.35 9.46
N VAL A 122 7.57 2.16 9.97
CA VAL A 122 8.74 1.75 9.18
C VAL A 122 9.27 0.44 9.72
N VAL A 123 9.26 -0.59 8.88
CA VAL A 123 9.75 -1.92 9.26
C VAL A 123 10.99 -2.25 8.44
N ASN A 124 12.10 -2.45 9.16
CA ASN A 124 13.39 -2.84 8.60
C ASN A 124 13.54 -4.35 8.62
N GLN A 125 14.04 -4.92 7.52
CA GLN A 125 14.30 -6.34 7.35
C GLN A 125 13.12 -7.28 7.72
N PRO A 126 11.89 -7.05 7.19
CA PRO A 126 10.73 -7.90 7.49
C PRO A 126 10.85 -9.34 6.98
N PHE A 127 11.75 -9.62 6.02
CA PHE A 127 11.89 -10.92 5.39
C PHE A 127 13.29 -11.51 5.56
N MET A 128 13.39 -12.60 6.32
CA MET A 128 14.69 -13.22 6.64
C MET A 128 15.39 -13.84 5.41
N ASN A 129 14.64 -14.19 4.37
CA ASN A 129 15.17 -14.79 3.13
C ASN A 129 15.72 -13.75 2.13
N TYR A 130 15.62 -12.45 2.44
CA TYR A 130 16.07 -11.38 1.57
C TYR A 130 17.53 -11.02 1.88
N SER A 131 18.43 -11.32 0.94
CA SER A 131 19.90 -11.23 1.15
C SER A 131 20.46 -9.81 1.27
N TYR A 132 19.75 -8.79 0.78
CA TYR A 132 20.20 -7.39 0.79
C TYR A 132 19.38 -6.55 1.78
N LYS A 133 19.85 -5.33 2.06
CA LYS A 133 19.10 -4.37 2.88
C LYS A 133 17.73 -4.10 2.26
N HIS A 134 16.70 -4.22 3.10
CA HIS A 134 15.32 -4.06 2.66
C HIS A 134 14.42 -3.58 3.79
N SER A 135 13.32 -2.93 3.44
CA SER A 135 12.34 -2.37 4.38
C SER A 135 11.02 -2.07 3.66
N TYR A 136 9.97 -1.81 4.44
CA TYR A 136 8.81 -1.07 3.95
C TYR A 136 8.46 0.09 4.88
N ASN A 137 7.80 1.10 4.34
CA ASN A 137 7.30 2.27 5.06
C ASN A 137 5.82 2.43 4.70
N ILE A 138 4.98 2.52 5.72
CA ILE A 138 3.54 2.75 5.61
C ILE A 138 3.28 4.17 6.08
N LYS A 139 2.56 4.92 5.25
CA LYS A 139 1.98 6.21 5.62
C LYS A 139 0.48 6.15 5.45
N VAL A 140 -0.25 6.59 6.45
CA VAL A 140 -1.71 6.60 6.47
C VAL A 140 -2.17 8.03 6.72
N ASN A 141 -3.11 8.50 5.90
CA ASN A 141 -3.69 9.84 6.04
C ASN A 141 -5.20 9.77 5.89
N TYR A 142 -5.92 10.61 6.63
CA TYR A 142 -7.35 10.80 6.44
C TYR A 142 -7.62 11.97 5.49
N ASP A 143 -8.32 11.70 4.40
CA ASP A 143 -8.84 12.72 3.50
C ASP A 143 -10.29 13.06 3.88
N ALA A 144 -10.46 14.22 4.52
CA ALA A 144 -11.75 14.72 4.96
C ALA A 144 -12.65 15.16 3.81
N LEU A 145 -12.11 15.49 2.62
CA LEU A 145 -12.92 15.91 1.47
C LEU A 145 -13.60 14.73 0.81
N TYR A 146 -12.92 13.59 0.76
CA TYR A 146 -13.43 12.36 0.13
C TYR A 146 -13.90 11.30 1.14
N GLU A 147 -13.91 11.64 2.44
CA GLU A 147 -14.30 10.74 3.54
C GLU A 147 -13.61 9.37 3.44
N SER A 148 -12.30 9.40 3.22
CA SER A 148 -11.52 8.20 2.92
C SER A 148 -10.16 8.19 3.61
N ILE A 149 -9.63 7.00 3.83
CA ILE A 149 -8.29 6.79 4.36
C ILE A 149 -7.37 6.42 3.21
N ASP A 150 -6.32 7.20 3.04
CA ASP A 150 -5.26 6.99 2.07
C ASP A 150 -4.10 6.26 2.72
N ILE A 151 -3.66 5.17 2.10
CA ILE A 151 -2.53 4.36 2.56
C ILE A 151 -1.49 4.37 1.45
N LEU A 152 -0.31 4.90 1.75
CA LEU A 152 0.86 4.82 0.89
C LEU A 152 1.87 3.87 1.51
N SER A 153 2.06 2.70 0.89
CA SER A 153 3.10 1.76 1.26
C SER A 153 4.27 1.84 0.28
N ILE A 154 5.48 1.98 0.80
CA ILE A 154 6.73 2.09 0.04
C ILE A 154 7.64 0.93 0.43
N GLY A 155 7.88 0.02 -0.50
CA GLY A 155 8.87 -1.05 -0.35
C GLY A 155 10.22 -0.65 -0.94
N ILE A 156 11.29 -1.02 -0.23
CA ILE A 156 12.67 -0.70 -0.60
C ILE A 156 13.49 -1.99 -0.53
N TYR A 157 14.18 -2.34 -1.62
CA TYR A 157 15.08 -3.49 -1.68
C TYR A 157 16.32 -3.16 -2.51
N ASN A 158 17.50 -3.18 -1.89
CA ASN A 158 18.78 -2.94 -2.57
C ASN A 158 18.71 -1.71 -3.52
N ASP A 159 18.34 -0.56 -2.94
CA ASP A 159 18.12 0.74 -3.60
C ASP A 159 16.94 0.84 -4.59
N ALA A 160 16.32 -0.28 -4.98
CA ALA A 160 15.08 -0.27 -5.73
C ALA A 160 13.91 0.14 -4.81
N LYS A 161 13.07 1.06 -5.28
CA LYS A 161 11.90 1.58 -4.56
C LYS A 161 10.63 1.37 -5.37
N LYS A 162 9.59 0.84 -4.73
CA LYS A 162 8.24 0.73 -5.29
C LYS A 162 7.21 1.19 -4.29
N SER A 163 6.11 1.72 -4.80
CA SER A 163 5.00 2.21 -3.99
C SER A 163 3.69 1.57 -4.43
N ILE A 164 2.84 1.33 -3.44
CA ILE A 164 1.45 0.91 -3.62
C ILE A 164 0.59 1.90 -2.86
N TYR A 165 -0.47 2.35 -3.52
CA TYR A 165 -1.46 3.23 -2.93
C TYR A 165 -2.75 2.44 -2.75
N ALA A 166 -3.30 2.47 -1.55
CA ALA A 166 -4.60 1.91 -1.25
C ALA A 166 -5.51 3.01 -0.68
N LYS A 167 -6.78 2.93 -1.02
CA LYS A 167 -7.82 3.84 -0.54
C LYS A 167 -8.89 3.04 0.16
N VAL A 168 -9.26 3.45 1.37
CA VAL A 168 -10.32 2.82 2.16
C VAL A 168 -11.45 3.82 2.34
N ASN A 169 -12.65 3.46 1.91
CA ASN A 169 -13.83 4.28 2.13
C ASN A 169 -14.35 4.04 3.55
N LEU A 170 -14.74 5.11 4.25
CA LEU A 170 -15.31 4.99 5.58
C LEU A 170 -16.66 4.24 5.56
N PRO A 171 -17.03 3.57 6.66
CA PRO A 171 -18.29 2.86 6.76
C PRO A 171 -19.44 3.87 6.81
N VAL A 172 -20.53 3.51 6.14
CA VAL A 172 -21.71 4.36 6.04
C VAL A 172 -22.88 3.69 6.76
N MET A 173 -23.62 4.47 7.55
CA MET A 173 -24.87 4.01 8.16
C MET A 173 -26.08 4.37 7.31
N TYR A 174 -27.07 3.50 7.25
CA TYR A 174 -28.36 3.79 6.64
C TYR A 174 -29.51 3.18 7.44
N GLN A 175 -30.69 3.76 7.26
CA GLN A 175 -31.91 3.31 7.93
C GLN A 175 -32.65 2.31 7.03
N GLU A 176 -32.78 1.06 7.50
CA GLU A 176 -33.48 -0.03 6.79
C GLU A 176 -34.98 -0.10 7.17
N GLY A 177 -35.54 1.01 7.67
CA GLY A 177 -36.92 1.15 8.12
C GLY A 177 -37.06 1.33 9.63
N VAL A 178 -38.14 0.80 10.20
CA VAL A 178 -38.45 0.86 11.63
C VAL A 178 -38.65 -0.53 12.22
N ASP A 179 -38.57 -0.64 13.54
CA ASP A 179 -38.85 -1.85 14.29
C ASP A 179 -40.24 -1.88 14.93
N GLY A 180 -40.50 -2.91 15.74
CA GLY A 180 -41.78 -3.08 16.44
C GLY A 180 -42.10 -1.99 17.47
N TYR A 181 -41.15 -1.11 17.79
CA TYR A 181 -41.32 0.05 18.67
C TYR A 181 -41.36 1.37 17.87
N ASN A 182 -41.50 1.30 16.55
CA ASN A 182 -41.44 2.45 15.65
C ASN A 182 -40.12 3.24 15.73
N LEU A 183 -39.03 2.56 16.10
CA LEU A 183 -37.69 3.12 16.17
C LEU A 183 -36.86 2.73 14.95
N PRO A 184 -35.91 3.57 14.50
CA PRO A 184 -35.12 3.29 13.33
C PRO A 184 -34.34 1.96 13.46
N LYS A 185 -34.34 1.18 12.39
CA LYS A 185 -33.41 0.05 12.20
C LYS A 185 -32.19 0.55 11.46
N ILE A 186 -31.05 0.53 12.13
CA ILE A 186 -29.78 1.02 11.57
C ILE A 186 -28.98 -0.18 11.07
N LYS A 187 -28.47 -0.06 9.84
CA LYS A 187 -27.53 -0.99 9.25
C LYS A 187 -26.27 -0.25 8.84
N VAL A 188 -25.12 -0.88 9.02
CA VAL A 188 -23.82 -0.31 8.72
C VAL A 188 -23.23 -1.07 7.54
N ILE A 189 -22.85 -0.34 6.49
CA ILE A 189 -22.07 -0.88 5.37
C ILE A 189 -20.61 -0.85 5.81
N LEU A 190 -19.98 -2.02 5.75
CA LEU A 190 -18.56 -2.15 6.09
C LEU A 190 -17.69 -1.36 5.11
N PRO A 191 -16.51 -0.91 5.55
CA PRO A 191 -15.57 -0.20 4.69
C PRO A 191 -15.19 -1.09 3.50
N ASN A 192 -15.00 -0.46 2.34
CA ASN A 192 -14.49 -1.10 1.12
C ASN A 192 -13.14 -0.47 0.76
N PHE A 193 -12.28 -1.25 0.11
CA PHE A 193 -10.93 -0.80 -0.25
C PHE A 193 -10.62 -1.00 -1.73
N GLU A 194 -9.83 -0.09 -2.27
CA GLU A 194 -9.25 -0.17 -3.60
C GLU A 194 -7.72 -0.13 -3.49
N ILE A 195 -7.04 -1.10 -4.10
CA ILE A 195 -5.58 -1.13 -4.18
C ILE A 195 -5.18 -0.77 -5.62
N ARG A 196 -4.30 0.21 -5.77
CA ARG A 196 -3.76 0.60 -7.07
C ARG A 196 -2.23 0.61 -7.02
N PRO A 197 -1.55 -0.12 -7.92
CA PRO A 197 -0.11 0.07 -8.08
C PRO A 197 0.11 1.51 -8.58
N GLN A 198 1.04 2.24 -7.95
CA GLN A 198 1.46 3.53 -8.49
C GLN A 198 2.30 3.27 -9.74
N THR A 199 1.68 3.44 -10.91
CA THR A 199 2.43 3.62 -12.15
C THR A 199 3.00 5.03 -12.13
N PHE A 200 4.30 5.16 -11.89
CA PHE A 200 5.00 6.42 -12.11
C PHE A 200 4.76 6.84 -13.57
N ARG A 201 4.06 7.96 -13.76
CA ARG A 201 4.11 8.75 -15.00
C ARG A 201 5.28 9.73 -14.89
#